data_AF-L9WDH9-F1
#
_entry.id   AF-L9WDH9-F1
#
_cell.length_a   1.000
_cell.length_b   1.000
_cell.length_c   1.000
_cell.angle_alpha   90.00
_cell.angle_beta   90.00
_cell.angle_gamma   90.00
#
_symmetry.space_group_name_H-M   'P 1'
#
loop_
_entity.id
_entity.type
_entity.pdbx_description
1 polymer ?
#
loop_
_entity_poly.entity_id
_entity_poly.type
_entity_poly.pdbx_seq_one_letter_code
_entity_poly.pdbx_strand_id
1 'polypeptide(L)' 'MNVPTDRLLLMLVAATGFAVVAGGWAAALVHAEATGLEALILRVAIGAVFFVVLFGFWTLLSRTDDQAA' A
#
# COMPACT_ATOMS: atom_id res chain seq x y z
N MET A 1 -13.41 -17.88 18.87
CA MET A 1 -12.88 -17.02 17.80
C MET A 1 -11.45 -16.67 18.17
N ASN A 2 -10.47 -17.03 17.35
CA ASN A 2 -9.07 -16.64 17.57
C ASN A 2 -8.92 -15.20 17.09
N VAL A 3 -9.27 -14.26 17.98
CA VAL A 3 -9.23 -12.80 17.77
C VAL A 3 -7.93 -12.30 17.09
N PRO A 4 -6.73 -12.87 17.34
CA PRO A 4 -5.51 -12.44 16.64
C PRO A 4 -5.49 -12.81 15.15
N THR A 5 -6.04 -13.97 14.78
CA THR A 5 -6.02 -14.49 13.41
C THR A 5 -7.00 -13.74 12.50
N ASP A 6 -8.22 -13.45 12.99
CA ASP A 6 -9.20 -12.67 12.22
C ASP A 6 -8.69 -11.24 11.95
N ARG A 7 -7.92 -10.67 12.88
CA ARG A 7 -7.36 -9.32 12.76
C ARG A 7 -6.22 -9.24 11.73
N LEU A 8 -5.35 -10.24 11.68
CA LEU A 8 -4.32 -10.36 10.63
C LEU A 8 -4.95 -10.53 9.25
N LEU A 9 -6.04 -11.29 9.14
CA LEU A 9 -6.78 -11.46 7.89
C LEU A 9 -7.42 -10.15 7.44
N LEU A 10 -8.04 -9.38 8.34
CA LEU A 10 -8.59 -8.07 8.02
C LEU A 10 -7.51 -7.08 7.55
N MET A 11 -6.36 -7.06 8.23
CA MET A 11 -5.23 -6.21 7.82
C MET A 11 -4.69 -6.63 6.45
N LEU A 12 -4.56 -7.93 6.19
CA LEU A 12 -4.14 -8.45 4.90
C LEU A 12 -5.11 -8.04 3.79
N VAL A 13 -6.42 -8.21 4.01
CA VAL A 13 -7.46 -7.85 3.03
C VAL A 13 -7.47 -6.34 2.76
N ALA A 14 -7.40 -5.51 3.80
CA ALA A 14 -7.36 -4.06 3.66
C ALA A 14 -6.10 -3.60 2.91
N ALA A 15 -4.93 -4.14 3.26
CA ALA A 15 -3.66 -3.85 2.59
C ALA A 15 -3.68 -4.27 1.10
N THR A 16 -4.24 -5.46 0.81
CA THR A 16 -4.32 -5.98 -0.56
C THR A 16 -5.32 -5.17 -1.39
N GLY A 17 -6.48 -4.81 -0.81
CA GLY A 17 -7.46 -3.94 -1.48
C GLY A 17 -6.89 -2.56 -1.78
N PHE A 18 -6.18 -1.96 -0.82
CA PHE A 18 -5.50 -0.69 -1.02
C PHE A 18 -4.40 -0.79 -2.09
N ALA A 19 -3.64 -1.89 -2.10
CA ALA A 19 -2.61 -2.14 -3.10
C ALA A 19 -3.16 -2.26 -4.52
N VAL A 20 -4.30 -2.93 -4.70
CA VAL A 20 -4.95 -3.06 -6.00
C VAL A 20 -5.49 -1.72 -6.49
N VAL A 21 -6.16 -0.95 -5.62
CA VAL A 21 -6.75 0.34 -5.99
C VAL A 21 -5.66 1.37 -6.30
N ALA A 22 -4.69 1.53 -5.39
CA ALA A 22 -3.60 2.49 -5.58
C ALA A 22 -2.63 2.07 -6.69
N GLY A 23 -2.32 0.77 -6.79
CA GLY A 23 -1.47 0.22 -7.85
C GLY A 23 -2.12 0.34 -9.24
N GLY A 24 -3.44 0.13 -9.33
CA GLY A 24 -4.20 0.30 -10.56
C GLY A 24 -4.24 1.76 -11.04
N TRP A 25 -4.49 2.70 -10.12
CA TRP A 25 -4.44 4.15 -10.41
C TRP A 25 -3.05 4.61 -10.82
N ALA A 26 -2.02 4.18 -10.09
CA ALA A 26 -0.61 4.47 -10.38
C ALA A 26 -0.18 3.98 -11.76
N ALA A 27 -0.54 2.74 -12.13
CA ALA A 27 -0.20 2.16 -13.42
C ALA A 27 -0.89 2.90 -14.58
N ALA A 28 -2.15 3.31 -14.39
CA ALA A 28 -2.90 4.08 -15.39
C ALA A 28 -2.30 5.48 -15.62
N LEU A 29 -1.89 6.17 -14.55
CA LEU A 29 -1.20 7.47 -14.62
C LEU A 29 0.13 7.40 -15.36
N VAL A 30 0.97 6.40 -15.05
CA VAL A 30 2.26 6.21 -15.74
C VAL A 30 2.07 5.90 -17.22
N HIS A 31 1.03 5.14 -17.59
CA HIS A 31 0.75 4.82 -18.99
C HIS A 31 0.20 6.02 -19.77
N ALA A 32 -0.48 6.96 -19.11
CA ALA A 32 -1.12 8.10 -19.74
C ALA A 32 -0.16 9.26 -20.06
N GLU A 33 0.89 9.50 -19.27
CA GLU A 33 1.67 10.75 -19.35
C GLU A 33 3.07 10.68 -19.99
N ALA A 34 3.74 9.53 -20.07
CA ALA A 34 5.17 9.56 -20.43
C ALA A 34 5.64 8.41 -21.35
N THR A 35 6.31 8.78 -22.45
CA THR A 35 7.13 7.85 -23.26
C THR A 35 8.60 8.19 -23.03
N GLY A 36 9.41 7.24 -22.57
CA GLY A 36 10.85 7.42 -22.34
C GLY A 36 11.32 7.31 -20.88
N LEU A 37 12.48 7.89 -20.57
CA LEU A 37 13.18 7.77 -19.28
C LEU A 37 12.42 8.45 -18.12
N GLU A 38 11.63 9.48 -18.44
CA GLU A 38 10.73 10.16 -17.49
C GLU A 38 9.64 9.24 -16.95
N ALA A 39 9.13 8.32 -17.79
CA ALA A 39 8.14 7.32 -17.37
C ALA A 39 8.72 6.35 -16.35
N LEU A 40 10.00 6.00 -16.49
CA LEU A 40 10.70 5.11 -15.57
C LEU A 40 10.85 5.78 -14.19
N ILE A 41 11.31 7.03 -14.18
CA ILE A 41 11.47 7.82 -12.94
C ILE A 41 10.12 7.99 -12.24
N LEU A 42 9.07 8.35 -12.98
CA LEU A 42 7.73 8.52 -12.45
C LEU A 42 7.20 7.22 -11.82
N ARG A 43 7.41 6.08 -12.49
CA ARG A 43 6.99 4.77 -12.00
C ARG A 43 7.71 4.36 -10.73
N VAL A 44 9.03 4.62 -10.65
CA VAL A 44 9.83 4.36 -9.44
C VAL A 44 9.39 5.28 -8.30
N ALA A 45 9.17 6.57 -8.57
CA ALA A 45 8.72 7.52 -7.57
C ALA A 45 7.34 7.15 -6.99
N ILE A 46 6.39 6.77 -7.85
CA ILE A 46 5.06 6.32 -7.41
C ILE A 46 5.17 5.01 -6.62
N GLY A 47 6.00 4.06 -7.07
CA GLY A 47 6.25 2.83 -6.34
C GLY A 47 6.84 3.08 -4.94
N ALA A 48 7.80 4.00 -4.82
CA ALA A 48 8.40 4.39 -3.55
C ALA A 48 7.36 5.03 -2.61
N VAL A 49 6.56 5.97 -3.11
CA VAL A 49 5.47 6.60 -2.33
C VAL A 49 4.46 5.56 -1.85
N PHE A 50 4.06 4.63 -2.73
CA PHE A 50 3.16 3.55 -2.39
C PHE A 50 3.71 2.69 -1.24
N PHE A 51 4.98 2.29 -1.31
CA PHE A 51 5.63 1.52 -0.23
C PHE A 51 5.71 2.29 1.08
N VAL A 52 5.99 3.60 1.04
CA VAL A 52 6.02 4.46 2.24
C VAL A 52 4.64 4.51 2.89
N VAL A 53 3.57 4.69 2.12
CA VAL A 53 2.20 4.69 2.63
C VAL A 53 1.85 3.34 3.24
N LEU A 54 2.14 2.24 2.54
CA LEU A 54 1.89 0.89 3.03
C LEU A 54 2.62 0.61 4.35
N PHE A 55 3.89 0.97 4.44
CA PHE A 55 4.70 0.83 5.65
C PHE A 55 4.18 1.72 6.80
N GLY A 56 3.72 2.93 6.48
CA GLY A 56 3.08 3.82 7.45
C GLY A 56 1.80 3.21 8.03
N PHE A 57 0.93 2.65 7.19
CA PHE A 57 -0.27 1.94 7.62
C PHE A 57 0.06 0.73 8.48
N TRP A 58 1.03 -0.09 8.06
CA TRP A 58 1.51 -1.23 8.85
C TRP A 58 1.97 -0.78 10.25
N THR A 59 2.82 0.24 10.30
CA THR A 59 3.36 0.75 11.57
C THR A 59 2.28 1.35 12.48
N LEU A 60 1.31 2.06 11.90
CA LEU A 60 0.18 2.63 12.65
C LEU A 60 -0.71 1.54 13.24
N LEU A 61 -1.02 0.49 12.45
CA LEU A 61 -1.81 -0.63 12.93
C LEU A 61 -1.06 -1.41 14.02
N SER A 62 0.20 -1.76 13.80
CA SER A 62 1.02 -2.45 14.79
C SER A 62 1.12 -1.69 16.12
N ARG A 63 1.24 -0.36 16.10
CA ARG A 63 1.23 0.46 17.33
C ARG A 63 -0.12 0.47 18.05
N THR A 64 -1.21 0.43 17.30
CA THR A 64 -2.56 0.34 17.87
C THR A 64 -2.77 -1.03 18.52
N ASP A 65 -2.11 -2.07 18.01
CA ASP A 65 -2.13 -3.40 18.59
C ASP A 65 -1.41 -3.45 19.94
N ASP A 66 -0.26 -2.76 20.07
CA ASP A 66 0.50 -2.68 21.33
C ASP A 66 -0.23 -1.90 22.44
N GLN A 67 -1.11 -0.96 22.10
CA GLN A 67 -1.87 -0.15 23.06
C GLN A 67 -3.21 -0.79 23.49
N ALA A 68 -3.67 -1.82 22.78
CA ALA A 68 -4.93 -2.51 23.04
C ALA A 68 -4.77 -3.79 23.88
N ALA A 69 -3.55 -4.11 24.31
CA ALA A 69 -3.22 -5.20 25.24
C ALA A 69 -3.05 -4.67 26.67
#